data_AF-A0A257XTS2-F1
#
_entry.id   AF-A0A257XTS2-F1
#
_cell.length_a   1.000
_cell.length_b   1.000
_cell.length_c   1.000
_cell.angle_alpha   90.00
_cell.angle_beta   90.00
_cell.angle_gamma   90.00
#
_symmetry.space_group_name_H-M   'P 1'
#
loop_
_entity.id
_entity.type
_entity.pdbx_description
1 polymer ?
#
loop_
_entity_poly.entity_id
_entity_poly.type
_entity_poly.pdbx_seq_one_letter_code
_entity_poly.pdbx_strand_id
1 'polypeptide(L)'
;MGSAFAAVNWNGTANYTVAPGAQLDEEAVGPFDTYDMGAGVVLLKNTGGNNYNGFYQSFVTNHELASTSVNAPKLNNTYELTMAANFTQTVTPVGGSSSLINVNGGTFNLYFDSSVDRNFGADTGFTDGASILSGTIIGGTGSAVSSGSMIFGVTDITVKVDSYNVAVFEPDTITDAGGIFTLRLGSPFDAALLGSVSSVQGNAVNSGDFLFAADGNIALAVPEAETYGMMLAGLGLVGFMVSRRRGSL
;
A
#
# COMPACT_ATOMS: atom_id res chain seq x y z
N MET A 1 -10.10 23.90 16.98
CA MET A 1 -10.01 22.88 15.90
C MET A 1 -8.65 23.09 15.27
N GLY A 2 -7.62 22.38 15.74
CA GLY A 2 -6.34 22.36 15.04
C GLY A 2 -6.51 21.46 13.84
N SER A 3 -6.25 21.97 12.64
CA SER A 3 -6.07 21.10 11.49
C SER A 3 -4.82 20.28 11.76
N ALA A 4 -4.98 18.96 11.97
CA ALA A 4 -3.89 18.05 11.65
C ALA A 4 -3.65 18.23 10.15
N PHE A 5 -2.58 18.89 9.76
CA PHE A 5 -2.19 18.92 8.36
C PHE A 5 -1.82 17.49 7.99
N ALA A 6 -2.49 16.92 6.98
CA ALA A 6 -2.12 15.61 6.48
C ALA A 6 -0.66 15.63 5.98
N ALA A 7 0.06 14.53 6.14
CA ALA A 7 1.41 14.38 5.60
C ALA A 7 1.43 14.77 4.11
N VAL A 8 2.51 15.44 3.69
CA VAL A 8 2.64 15.87 2.30
C VAL A 8 2.98 14.67 1.44
N ASN A 9 2.27 14.49 0.33
CA ASN A 9 2.59 13.47 -0.65
C ASN A 9 4.06 13.57 -1.10
N TRP A 10 4.75 12.44 -1.13
CA TRP A 10 6.08 12.34 -1.72
C TRP A 10 5.97 12.63 -3.21
N ASN A 11 6.89 13.41 -3.74
CA ASN A 11 6.94 13.72 -5.16
C ASN A 11 8.34 13.41 -5.66
N GLY A 12 8.45 12.34 -6.43
CA GLY A 12 9.75 11.89 -6.90
C GLY A 12 9.70 10.97 -8.09
N THR A 13 10.86 10.43 -8.43
CA THR A 13 11.10 9.56 -9.56
C THR A 13 11.57 8.19 -9.06
N ALA A 14 11.08 7.13 -9.68
CA ALA A 14 11.58 5.78 -9.51
C ALA A 14 12.35 5.37 -10.76
N ASN A 15 13.65 5.12 -10.64
CA ASN A 15 14.50 4.63 -11.72
C ASN A 15 14.60 3.10 -11.66
N TYR A 16 13.75 2.41 -12.42
CA TYR A 16 13.71 0.95 -12.43
C TYR A 16 14.89 0.32 -13.18
N THR A 17 15.62 1.09 -14.00
CA THR A 17 16.83 0.58 -14.70
C THR A 17 17.99 0.24 -13.77
N VAL A 18 17.92 0.69 -12.50
CA VAL A 18 18.94 0.41 -11.47
C VAL A 18 18.39 -0.45 -10.34
N ALA A 19 17.16 -0.97 -10.48
CA ALA A 19 16.60 -1.89 -9.51
C ALA A 19 17.40 -3.22 -9.50
N PRO A 20 17.50 -3.91 -8.35
CA PRO A 20 18.15 -5.21 -8.30
C PRO A 20 17.44 -6.19 -9.23
N GLY A 21 18.18 -6.81 -10.15
CA GLY A 21 17.62 -7.71 -11.17
C GLY A 21 17.28 -7.04 -12.50
N ALA A 22 17.38 -5.72 -12.61
CA ALA A 22 17.09 -4.98 -13.85
C ALA A 22 17.99 -5.43 -15.03
N GLN A 23 17.40 -5.48 -16.22
CA GLN A 23 18.04 -5.89 -17.47
C GLN A 23 18.40 -4.70 -18.38
N LEU A 24 18.25 -3.46 -17.89
CA LEU A 24 18.51 -2.19 -18.57
C LEU A 24 17.54 -1.88 -19.72
N ASP A 25 16.50 -2.67 -19.88
CA ASP A 25 15.41 -2.42 -20.81
C ASP A 25 14.18 -1.80 -20.13
N GLU A 26 14.24 -1.53 -18.81
CA GLU A 26 13.24 -0.81 -18.03
C GLU A 26 13.34 0.71 -18.20
N GLU A 27 12.74 1.49 -17.29
CA GLU A 27 12.66 2.94 -17.42
C GLU A 27 12.71 3.68 -16.07
N ALA A 28 12.88 5.00 -16.15
CA ALA A 28 12.65 5.89 -15.02
C ALA A 28 11.28 6.55 -15.15
N VAL A 29 10.48 6.51 -14.09
CA VAL A 29 9.12 7.05 -14.05
C VAL A 29 9.03 8.12 -12.97
N GLY A 30 8.63 9.34 -13.35
CA GLY A 30 8.42 10.43 -12.43
C GLY A 30 8.29 11.79 -13.13
N PRO A 31 7.92 12.84 -12.39
CA PRO A 31 7.52 12.80 -10.98
C PRO A 31 6.17 12.09 -10.76
N PHE A 32 6.03 11.35 -9.67
CA PHE A 32 4.78 10.73 -9.22
C PHE A 32 4.69 10.74 -7.68
N ASP A 33 3.49 10.52 -7.15
CA ASP A 33 3.22 10.38 -5.72
C ASP A 33 2.42 9.13 -5.36
N THR A 34 1.77 8.50 -6.34
CA THR A 34 0.82 7.41 -6.12
C THR A 34 1.07 6.25 -7.07
N TYR A 35 0.93 5.04 -6.55
CA TYR A 35 0.77 3.82 -7.33
C TYR A 35 -0.71 3.49 -7.45
N ASP A 36 -1.21 3.45 -8.69
CA ASP A 36 -2.53 2.92 -9.01
C ASP A 36 -2.43 1.42 -9.24
N MET A 37 -3.27 0.65 -8.57
CA MET A 37 -3.22 -0.80 -8.61
C MET A 37 -4.21 -1.32 -9.66
N GLY A 38 -3.81 -2.36 -10.38
CA GLY A 38 -4.73 -3.14 -11.17
C GLY A 38 -5.64 -4.01 -10.30
N ALA A 39 -6.41 -4.86 -10.97
CA ALA A 39 -7.21 -5.88 -10.32
C ALA A 39 -6.34 -6.75 -9.41
N GLY A 40 -6.74 -6.86 -8.16
CA GLY A 40 -6.10 -7.67 -7.12
C GLY A 40 -7.05 -8.67 -6.49
N VAL A 41 -6.50 -9.49 -5.60
CA VAL A 41 -7.25 -10.49 -4.83
C VAL A 41 -6.95 -10.35 -3.35
N VAL A 42 -7.98 -10.46 -2.52
CA VAL A 42 -7.86 -10.51 -1.05
C VAL A 42 -8.48 -11.81 -0.56
N LEU A 43 -7.68 -12.64 0.09
CA LEU A 43 -8.13 -13.82 0.83
C LEU A 43 -8.23 -13.47 2.32
N LEU A 44 -9.42 -13.62 2.90
CA LEU A 44 -9.65 -13.52 4.34
C LEU A 44 -9.94 -14.89 4.93
N LYS A 45 -9.19 -15.26 5.96
CA LYS A 45 -9.34 -16.50 6.72
C LYS A 45 -9.76 -16.17 8.15
N ASN A 46 -10.91 -16.65 8.59
CA ASN A 46 -11.41 -16.40 9.94
C ASN A 46 -10.53 -17.12 10.96
N THR A 47 -10.01 -16.39 11.96
CA THR A 47 -9.16 -16.94 13.03
C THR A 47 -9.89 -17.09 14.36
N GLY A 48 -11.16 -16.70 14.42
CA GLY A 48 -12.04 -16.82 15.57
C GLY A 48 -12.91 -15.58 15.75
N GLY A 49 -14.23 -15.79 15.87
CA GLY A 49 -15.20 -14.70 16.05
C GLY A 49 -15.16 -13.72 14.87
N ASN A 50 -14.85 -12.46 15.18
CA ASN A 50 -14.80 -11.36 14.21
C ASN A 50 -13.39 -11.12 13.64
N ASN A 51 -12.41 -11.98 13.94
CA ASN A 51 -11.01 -11.77 13.56
C ASN A 51 -10.64 -12.55 12.31
N TYR A 52 -9.82 -11.93 11.47
CA TYR A 52 -9.38 -12.48 10.19
C TYR A 52 -7.90 -12.23 9.97
N ASN A 53 -7.23 -13.22 9.38
CA ASN A 53 -5.98 -13.00 8.65
C ASN A 53 -6.32 -12.68 7.20
N GLY A 54 -5.68 -11.66 6.65
CA GLY A 54 -5.83 -11.22 5.27
C GLY A 54 -4.54 -11.39 4.48
N PHE A 55 -4.67 -11.80 3.23
CA PHE A 55 -3.59 -11.93 2.26
C PHE A 55 -4.01 -11.23 0.98
N TYR A 56 -3.19 -10.31 0.49
CA TYR A 56 -3.45 -9.49 -0.69
C TYR A 56 -2.34 -9.65 -1.72
N GLN A 57 -2.72 -9.75 -3.00
CA GLN A 57 -1.81 -9.64 -4.14
C GLN A 57 -2.44 -8.75 -5.21
N SER A 58 -1.63 -7.90 -5.83
CA SER A 58 -1.97 -7.16 -7.04
C SER A 58 -0.70 -6.71 -7.78
N PHE A 59 -0.86 -5.83 -8.74
CA PHE A 59 0.21 -5.22 -9.53
C PHE A 59 -0.12 -3.75 -9.80
N VAL A 60 0.92 -2.96 -10.06
CA VAL A 60 0.76 -1.55 -10.43
C VAL A 60 0.36 -1.46 -11.90
N THR A 61 -0.68 -0.71 -12.19
CA THR A 61 -1.07 -0.35 -13.57
C THR A 61 -0.46 0.97 -13.98
N ASN A 62 -0.51 1.98 -13.10
CA ASN A 62 -0.02 3.31 -13.39
C ASN A 62 0.73 3.91 -12.19
N HIS A 63 1.62 4.84 -12.50
CA HIS A 63 2.06 5.88 -11.58
C HIS A 63 1.18 7.10 -11.77
N GLU A 64 0.85 7.80 -10.69
CA GLU A 64 0.09 9.05 -10.78
C GLU A 64 0.78 10.17 -10.02
N LEU A 65 0.59 11.40 -10.51
CA LEU A 65 0.91 12.62 -9.80
C LEU A 65 -0.37 13.45 -9.70
N ALA A 66 -0.84 13.71 -8.47
CA ALA A 66 -2.08 14.45 -8.25
C ALA A 66 -3.26 13.91 -9.09
N SER A 67 -3.44 12.58 -9.08
CA SER A 67 -4.46 11.84 -9.82
C SER A 67 -4.37 11.95 -11.36
N THR A 68 -3.21 12.32 -11.88
CA THR A 68 -2.92 12.28 -13.32
C THR A 68 -1.88 11.19 -13.59
N SER A 69 -2.21 10.27 -14.50
CA SER A 69 -1.29 9.21 -14.92
C SER A 69 0.02 9.78 -15.48
N VAL A 70 1.12 9.23 -15.00
CA VAL A 70 2.50 9.49 -15.44
C VAL A 70 2.90 8.39 -16.41
N ASN A 71 3.45 8.78 -17.55
CA ASN A 71 3.73 7.86 -18.64
C ASN A 71 4.83 6.84 -18.25
N ALA A 72 4.48 5.56 -18.25
CA ALA A 72 5.36 4.41 -17.98
C ALA A 72 5.13 3.28 -19.02
N PRO A 73 5.48 3.49 -20.31
CA PRO A 73 5.11 2.59 -21.41
C PRO A 73 5.73 1.20 -21.34
N LYS A 74 6.74 0.98 -20.48
CA LYS A 74 7.40 -0.32 -20.33
C LYS A 74 6.89 -1.11 -19.12
N LEU A 75 6.18 -0.45 -18.19
CA LEU A 75 5.50 -1.11 -17.08
C LEU A 75 4.51 -2.16 -17.62
N ASN A 76 4.55 -3.36 -17.04
CA ASN A 76 3.79 -4.54 -17.44
C ASN A 76 4.09 -5.04 -18.87
N ASN A 77 5.24 -4.67 -19.43
CA ASN A 77 5.69 -5.11 -20.75
C ASN A 77 7.13 -5.64 -20.72
N THR A 78 8.08 -4.85 -20.19
CA THR A 78 9.48 -5.30 -19.99
C THR A 78 9.81 -5.56 -18.52
N TYR A 79 8.99 -5.05 -17.60
CA TYR A 79 9.08 -5.31 -16.18
C TYR A 79 7.69 -5.22 -15.56
N GLU A 80 7.51 -5.72 -14.35
CA GLU A 80 6.31 -5.52 -13.56
C GLU A 80 6.63 -5.05 -12.15
N LEU A 81 5.65 -4.38 -11.56
CA LEU A 81 5.64 -4.05 -10.16
C LEU A 81 4.47 -4.77 -9.51
N THR A 82 4.77 -5.71 -8.63
CA THR A 82 3.78 -6.51 -7.92
C THR A 82 3.75 -6.13 -6.45
N MET A 83 2.57 -6.19 -5.86
CA MET A 83 2.37 -5.88 -4.45
C MET A 83 1.82 -7.09 -3.74
N ALA A 84 2.44 -7.42 -2.61
CA ALA A 84 1.93 -8.43 -1.69
C ALA A 84 1.81 -7.82 -0.30
N ALA A 85 0.72 -8.12 0.39
CA ALA A 85 0.53 -7.72 1.77
C ALA A 85 -0.13 -8.83 2.59
N ASN A 86 0.25 -8.93 3.86
CA ASN A 86 -0.44 -9.75 4.85
C ASN A 86 -0.88 -8.85 6.00
N PHE A 87 -2.07 -9.09 6.53
CA PHE A 87 -2.62 -8.24 7.56
C PHE A 87 -3.55 -9.02 8.49
N THR A 88 -3.86 -8.41 9.62
CA THR A 88 -4.89 -8.87 10.54
C THR A 88 -5.97 -7.81 10.61
N GLN A 89 -7.22 -8.24 10.71
CA GLN A 89 -8.34 -7.32 10.85
C GLN A 89 -9.45 -7.88 11.73
N THR A 90 -10.26 -6.98 12.28
CA THR A 90 -11.52 -7.27 12.93
C THR A 90 -12.68 -6.75 12.09
N VAL A 91 -13.71 -7.57 11.89
CA VAL A 91 -14.94 -7.21 11.17
C VAL A 91 -16.11 -7.23 12.15
N THR A 92 -16.64 -6.06 12.51
CA THR A 92 -17.71 -5.92 13.52
C THR A 92 -19.05 -5.63 12.86
N PRO A 93 -20.05 -6.53 12.95
CA PRO A 93 -21.39 -6.25 12.46
C PRO A 93 -22.02 -5.07 13.19
N VAL A 94 -22.63 -4.14 12.46
CA VAL A 94 -23.35 -2.98 13.02
C VAL A 94 -24.86 -2.99 12.74
N GLY A 95 -25.36 -4.09 12.16
CA GLY A 95 -26.77 -4.27 11.81
C GLY A 95 -27.07 -3.91 10.35
N GLY A 96 -28.25 -4.31 9.86
CA GLY A 96 -28.69 -3.99 8.49
C GLY A 96 -27.72 -4.47 7.40
N SER A 97 -27.14 -5.66 7.57
CA SER A 97 -26.12 -6.24 6.67
C SER A 97 -24.82 -5.45 6.54
N SER A 98 -24.59 -4.47 7.42
CA SER A 98 -23.38 -3.63 7.41
C SER A 98 -22.40 -4.09 8.49
N SER A 99 -21.11 -3.95 8.21
CA SER A 99 -20.01 -4.24 9.13
C SER A 99 -18.95 -3.14 9.06
N LEU A 100 -18.35 -2.83 10.20
CA LEU A 100 -17.13 -2.02 10.28
C LEU A 100 -15.91 -2.92 10.18
N ILE A 101 -14.90 -2.47 9.46
CA ILE A 101 -13.61 -3.13 9.32
C ILE A 101 -12.57 -2.31 10.06
N ASN A 102 -11.75 -2.97 10.87
CA ASN A 102 -10.57 -2.37 11.48
C ASN A 102 -9.35 -3.22 11.13
N VAL A 103 -8.39 -2.66 10.40
CA VAL A 103 -7.11 -3.32 10.11
C VAL A 103 -6.20 -3.08 11.30
N ASN A 104 -5.82 -4.16 11.99
CA ASN A 104 -5.07 -4.11 13.25
C ASN A 104 -3.55 -4.02 13.03
N GLY A 105 -3.08 -4.46 11.87
CA GLY A 105 -1.68 -4.36 11.48
C GLY A 105 -1.32 -5.40 10.41
N GLY A 106 -0.09 -5.35 9.93
CA GLY A 106 0.38 -6.22 8.85
C GLY A 106 1.67 -5.71 8.22
N THR A 107 2.05 -6.31 7.10
CA THR A 107 3.17 -5.84 6.27
C THR A 107 2.73 -5.69 4.82
N PHE A 108 3.41 -4.80 4.10
CA PHE A 108 3.30 -4.68 2.66
C PHE A 108 4.68 -4.66 2.03
N ASN A 109 4.76 -5.16 0.80
CA ASN A 109 5.97 -5.13 -0.02
C ASN A 109 5.57 -4.83 -1.47
N LEU A 110 6.34 -3.94 -2.10
CA LEU A 110 6.37 -3.73 -3.54
C LEU A 110 7.62 -4.43 -4.10
N TYR A 111 7.41 -5.28 -5.09
CA TYR A 111 8.44 -6.04 -5.78
C TYR A 111 8.62 -5.49 -7.19
N PHE A 112 9.87 -5.38 -7.61
CA PHE A 112 10.27 -5.15 -8.99
C PHE A 112 10.70 -6.47 -9.60
N ASP A 113 10.15 -6.81 -10.75
CA ASP A 113 10.54 -7.99 -11.53
C ASP A 113 10.75 -7.61 -13.00
N SER A 114 11.88 -8.01 -13.58
CA SER A 114 12.16 -7.88 -15.02
C SER A 114 11.42 -8.91 -15.88
N SER A 115 10.74 -9.87 -15.25
CA SER A 115 9.89 -10.86 -15.89
C SER A 115 8.44 -10.46 -15.68
N VAL A 116 7.64 -10.41 -16.75
CA VAL A 116 6.20 -10.13 -16.63
C VAL A 116 5.46 -11.47 -16.61
N ASP A 117 5.34 -12.07 -15.43
CA ASP A 117 4.83 -13.44 -15.28
C ASP A 117 3.87 -13.66 -14.10
N ARG A 118 3.47 -12.59 -13.41
CA ARG A 118 2.37 -12.64 -12.41
C ARG A 118 1.16 -13.42 -12.90
N ASN A 119 0.69 -14.34 -12.06
CA ASN A 119 -0.45 -15.20 -12.36
C ASN A 119 -1.27 -15.51 -11.11
N PHE A 120 -2.48 -14.96 -11.05
CA PHE A 120 -3.40 -15.18 -9.92
C PHE A 120 -3.87 -16.63 -9.78
N GLY A 121 -4.07 -17.34 -10.91
CA GLY A 121 -4.56 -18.73 -10.87
C GLY A 121 -3.50 -19.72 -10.39
N ALA A 122 -2.24 -19.48 -10.76
CA ALA A 122 -1.09 -20.27 -10.34
C ALA A 122 -0.48 -19.79 -9.00
N ASP A 123 -0.81 -18.58 -8.54
CA ASP A 123 -0.22 -17.92 -7.36
C ASP A 123 1.32 -17.81 -7.48
N THR A 124 1.78 -17.29 -8.63
CA THR A 124 3.21 -17.11 -8.99
C THR A 124 3.47 -15.71 -9.56
N GLY A 125 4.73 -15.27 -9.63
CA GLY A 125 5.13 -13.98 -10.23
C GLY A 125 4.90 -12.74 -9.35
N PHE A 126 4.39 -12.90 -8.12
CA PHE A 126 4.08 -11.75 -7.25
C PHE A 126 5.19 -11.38 -6.26
N THR A 127 6.15 -12.27 -6.01
CA THR A 127 7.13 -12.13 -4.91
C THR A 127 8.52 -12.70 -5.24
N ASP A 128 8.76 -13.05 -6.48
CA ASP A 128 10.00 -13.59 -7.06
C ASP A 128 10.97 -12.52 -7.56
N GLY A 129 10.47 -11.30 -7.76
CA GLY A 129 11.28 -10.10 -7.96
C GLY A 129 11.99 -9.58 -6.71
N ALA A 130 12.73 -8.48 -6.88
CA ALA A 130 13.39 -7.78 -5.79
C ALA A 130 12.41 -6.86 -5.03
N SER A 131 12.32 -6.98 -3.70
CA SER A 131 11.57 -6.01 -2.90
C SER A 131 12.28 -4.65 -2.91
N ILE A 132 11.62 -3.63 -3.44
CA ILE A 132 12.18 -2.27 -3.59
C ILE A 132 11.55 -1.24 -2.65
N LEU A 133 10.41 -1.57 -2.04
CA LEU A 133 9.73 -0.76 -1.02
C LEU A 133 8.98 -1.72 -0.10
N SER A 134 9.07 -1.52 1.21
CA SER A 134 8.37 -2.31 2.21
C SER A 134 7.97 -1.48 3.42
N GLY A 135 6.97 -1.95 4.15
CA GLY A 135 6.53 -1.28 5.36
C GLY A 135 5.55 -2.08 6.19
N THR A 136 5.21 -1.48 7.32
CA THR A 136 4.28 -2.01 8.31
C THR A 136 2.95 -1.29 8.17
N ILE A 137 1.87 -2.04 7.99
CA ILE A 137 0.51 -1.52 8.11
C ILE A 137 0.30 -1.26 9.60
N ILE A 138 0.10 0.01 9.96
CA ILE A 138 -0.05 0.44 11.37
C ILE A 138 -1.50 0.70 11.75
N GLY A 139 -2.42 0.68 10.77
CA GLY A 139 -3.84 0.80 11.01
C GLY A 139 -4.62 0.87 9.71
N GLY A 140 -5.94 0.83 9.85
CA GLY A 140 -6.85 1.04 8.74
C GLY A 140 -8.29 0.90 9.20
N THR A 141 -9.19 1.60 8.51
CA THR A 141 -10.61 1.56 8.81
C THR A 141 -11.40 1.38 7.53
N GLY A 142 -12.52 0.68 7.64
CA GLY A 142 -13.35 0.39 6.49
C GLY A 142 -14.77 0.06 6.87
N SER A 143 -15.56 -0.17 5.84
CA SER A 143 -16.94 -0.62 5.97
C SER A 143 -17.25 -1.61 4.87
N ALA A 144 -18.06 -2.60 5.19
CA ALA A 144 -18.63 -3.52 4.21
C ALA A 144 -20.14 -3.61 4.35
N VAL A 145 -20.82 -3.81 3.23
CA VAL A 145 -22.26 -4.04 3.14
C VAL A 145 -22.52 -5.32 2.34
N SER A 146 -23.37 -6.18 2.89
CA SER A 146 -23.84 -7.37 2.20
C SER A 146 -25.21 -7.10 1.58
N SER A 147 -25.35 -7.43 0.29
CA SER A 147 -26.60 -7.34 -0.46
C SER A 147 -26.82 -8.65 -1.22
N GLY A 148 -27.76 -9.47 -0.72
CA GLY A 148 -27.93 -10.83 -1.23
C GLY A 148 -26.67 -11.67 -1.00
N SER A 149 -26.15 -12.28 -2.06
CA SER A 149 -24.89 -13.05 -2.04
C SER A 149 -23.64 -12.21 -2.27
N MET A 150 -23.80 -10.89 -2.50
CA MET A 150 -22.67 -9.99 -2.76
C MET A 150 -22.24 -9.28 -1.49
N ILE A 151 -20.94 -9.00 -1.39
CA ILE A 151 -20.38 -8.10 -0.38
C ILE A 151 -19.60 -7.01 -1.11
N PHE A 152 -19.81 -5.76 -0.71
CA PHE A 152 -19.04 -4.61 -1.14
C PHE A 152 -18.35 -4.01 0.06
N GLY A 153 -17.06 -3.72 -0.06
CA GLY A 153 -16.27 -3.11 1.00
C GLY A 153 -15.41 -1.98 0.49
N VAL A 154 -15.01 -1.12 1.43
CA VAL A 154 -13.94 -0.16 1.26
C VAL A 154 -13.10 -0.17 2.52
N THR A 155 -11.78 -0.11 2.36
CA THR A 155 -10.82 -0.04 3.47
C THR A 155 -9.77 1.00 3.12
N ASP A 156 -9.61 1.97 4.00
CA ASP A 156 -8.47 2.88 4.04
C ASP A 156 -7.41 2.29 4.98
N ILE A 157 -6.14 2.33 4.57
CA ILE A 157 -5.01 1.84 5.35
C ILE A 157 -3.94 2.92 5.51
N THR A 158 -3.26 2.87 6.65
CA THR A 158 -2.08 3.67 6.93
C THR A 158 -0.88 2.76 7.10
N VAL A 159 0.21 3.15 6.46
CA VAL A 159 1.44 2.38 6.37
C VAL A 159 2.60 3.26 6.80
N LYS A 160 3.43 2.72 7.68
CA LYS A 160 4.76 3.25 7.93
C LYS A 160 5.73 2.55 6.98
N VAL A 161 6.45 3.31 6.17
CA VAL A 161 7.50 2.75 5.31
C VAL A 161 8.70 2.40 6.18
N ASP A 162 9.13 1.14 6.11
CA ASP A 162 10.26 0.63 6.90
C ASP A 162 11.56 0.64 6.09
N SER A 163 11.48 0.42 4.78
CA SER A 163 12.63 0.42 3.88
C SER A 163 12.22 0.67 2.43
N TYR A 164 13.11 1.28 1.65
CA TYR A 164 13.04 1.30 0.21
C TYR A 164 14.45 1.42 -0.39
N ASN A 165 14.56 1.07 -1.67
CA ASN A 165 15.81 1.14 -2.39
C ASN A 165 16.08 2.59 -2.84
N VAL A 166 16.99 3.27 -2.14
CA VAL A 166 17.39 4.67 -2.40
C VAL A 166 18.10 4.88 -3.75
N ALA A 167 18.56 3.82 -4.41
CA ALA A 167 19.05 3.93 -5.79
C ALA A 167 17.89 3.96 -6.80
N VAL A 168 16.77 3.33 -6.46
CA VAL A 168 15.55 3.35 -7.28
C VAL A 168 14.78 4.65 -7.03
N PHE A 169 14.57 5.06 -5.79
CA PHE A 169 13.71 6.20 -5.45
C PHE A 169 14.50 7.48 -5.14
N GLU A 170 14.14 8.57 -5.82
CA GLU A 170 14.67 9.92 -5.55
C GLU A 170 13.51 10.94 -5.53
N PRO A 171 13.36 11.77 -4.47
CA PRO A 171 14.24 11.91 -3.32
C PRO A 171 14.11 10.81 -2.27
N ASP A 172 15.22 10.49 -1.61
CA ASP A 172 15.33 9.60 -0.44
C ASP A 172 14.66 10.24 0.81
N THR A 173 13.34 10.38 0.76
CA THR A 173 12.53 11.04 1.80
C THR A 173 11.20 10.35 2.10
N ILE A 174 10.92 9.18 1.50
CA ILE A 174 9.67 8.46 1.74
C ILE A 174 9.66 7.94 3.19
N THR A 175 8.62 8.24 3.96
CA THR A 175 8.50 7.72 5.33
C THR A 175 7.19 7.02 5.61
N ASP A 176 6.16 7.37 4.87
CA ASP A 176 4.81 6.88 5.11
C ASP A 176 4.14 6.59 3.77
N ALA A 177 3.07 5.80 3.84
CA ALA A 177 2.18 5.58 2.73
C ALA A 177 0.75 5.41 3.24
N GLY A 178 -0.22 5.70 2.38
CA GLY A 178 -1.63 5.50 2.66
C GLY A 178 -2.33 4.96 1.42
N GLY A 179 -3.37 4.17 1.59
CA GLY A 179 -4.07 3.60 0.46
C GLY A 179 -5.52 3.35 0.74
N ILE A 180 -6.34 3.47 -0.30
CA ILE A 180 -7.76 3.11 -0.26
C ILE A 180 -8.03 1.98 -1.21
N PHE A 181 -8.71 0.96 -0.72
CA PHE A 181 -9.01 -0.27 -1.45
C PHE A 181 -10.51 -0.54 -1.41
N THR A 182 -11.07 -0.81 -2.58
CA THR A 182 -12.41 -1.35 -2.73
C THR A 182 -12.36 -2.87 -2.76
N LEU A 183 -13.38 -3.51 -2.22
CA LEU A 183 -13.50 -4.96 -2.13
C LEU A 183 -14.85 -5.38 -2.69
N ARG A 184 -14.85 -6.45 -3.50
CA ARG A 184 -16.08 -7.02 -4.04
C ARG A 184 -16.02 -8.55 -4.03
N LEU A 185 -17.08 -9.15 -3.49
CA LEU A 185 -17.28 -10.59 -3.45
C LEU A 185 -18.65 -10.93 -4.04
N GLY A 186 -18.71 -12.07 -4.76
CA GLY A 186 -19.96 -12.63 -5.26
C GLY A 186 -20.50 -11.94 -6.53
N SER A 187 -19.73 -11.04 -7.14
CA SER A 187 -20.09 -10.40 -8.42
C SER A 187 -19.84 -11.33 -9.59
N PRO A 188 -20.77 -11.46 -10.56
CA PRO A 188 -20.51 -12.20 -11.79
C PRO A 188 -19.41 -11.54 -12.65
N PHE A 189 -19.16 -10.24 -12.47
CA PHE A 189 -18.10 -9.52 -13.20
C PHE A 189 -16.70 -9.90 -12.74
N ASP A 190 -16.55 -10.43 -11.53
CA ASP A 190 -15.25 -10.85 -10.98
C ASP A 190 -14.99 -12.35 -11.18
N ALA A 191 -15.95 -13.08 -11.75
CA ALA A 191 -15.88 -14.54 -11.87
C ALA A 191 -14.69 -15.02 -12.71
N ALA A 192 -14.28 -14.25 -13.73
CA ALA A 192 -13.12 -14.58 -14.55
C ALA A 192 -11.80 -14.49 -13.76
N LEU A 193 -11.68 -13.49 -12.89
CA LEU A 193 -10.52 -13.35 -12.00
C LEU A 193 -10.57 -14.42 -10.91
N LEU A 194 -11.60 -14.37 -10.07
CA LEU A 194 -11.68 -15.16 -8.84
C LEU A 194 -11.89 -16.66 -9.08
N GLY A 195 -12.52 -17.04 -10.20
CA GLY A 195 -12.81 -18.44 -10.51
C GLY A 195 -11.57 -19.30 -10.77
N SER A 196 -10.42 -18.67 -11.06
CA SER A 196 -9.14 -19.38 -11.27
C SER A 196 -8.27 -19.47 -10.01
N VAL A 197 -8.60 -18.69 -8.97
CA VAL A 197 -7.73 -18.50 -7.80
C VAL A 197 -7.96 -19.62 -6.79
N SER A 198 -6.91 -20.39 -6.51
CA SER A 198 -6.94 -21.49 -5.54
C SER A 198 -6.07 -21.24 -4.31
N SER A 199 -5.16 -20.26 -4.37
CA SER A 199 -4.39 -19.76 -3.24
C SER A 199 -4.02 -18.29 -3.43
N VAL A 200 -3.65 -17.62 -2.33
CA VAL A 200 -3.09 -16.27 -2.34
C VAL A 200 -1.86 -16.27 -1.43
N GLN A 201 -0.68 -15.93 -1.95
CA GLN A 201 0.60 -15.99 -1.22
C GLN A 201 0.85 -17.36 -0.56
N GLY A 202 0.53 -18.44 -1.27
CA GLY A 202 0.65 -19.82 -0.80
C GLY A 202 -0.44 -20.26 0.18
N ASN A 203 -1.40 -19.39 0.53
CA ASN A 203 -2.52 -19.74 1.41
C ASN A 203 -3.69 -20.26 0.58
N ALA A 204 -4.00 -21.56 0.70
CA ALA A 204 -5.12 -22.17 -0.01
C ALA A 204 -6.46 -21.51 0.35
N VAL A 205 -7.32 -21.35 -0.66
CA VAL A 205 -8.72 -20.93 -0.54
C VAL A 205 -9.56 -22.13 -0.11
N ASN A 206 -10.11 -22.08 1.09
CA ASN A 206 -10.93 -23.16 1.65
C ASN A 206 -12.41 -22.75 1.77
N SER A 207 -13.27 -23.74 1.99
CA SER A 207 -14.66 -23.48 2.34
C SER A 207 -14.75 -22.63 3.62
N GLY A 208 -15.53 -21.55 3.57
CA GLY A 208 -15.69 -20.61 4.69
C GLY A 208 -14.71 -19.42 4.67
N ASP A 209 -13.69 -19.44 3.81
CA ASP A 209 -12.88 -18.27 3.54
C ASP A 209 -13.65 -17.27 2.65
N PHE A 210 -13.27 -16.00 2.71
CA PHE A 210 -13.76 -14.99 1.78
C PHE A 210 -12.66 -14.61 0.79
N LEU A 211 -12.97 -14.67 -0.50
CA LEU A 211 -12.06 -14.29 -1.58
C LEU A 211 -12.65 -13.10 -2.35
N PHE A 212 -12.11 -11.92 -2.13
CA PHE A 212 -12.56 -10.68 -2.77
C PHE A 212 -11.71 -10.36 -4.00
N ALA A 213 -12.35 -9.80 -5.02
CA ALA A 213 -11.67 -8.94 -5.95
C ALA A 213 -11.41 -7.60 -5.26
N ALA A 214 -10.24 -7.04 -5.48
CA ALA A 214 -9.81 -5.78 -4.89
C ALA A 214 -9.23 -4.84 -5.95
N ASP A 215 -9.39 -3.55 -5.71
CA ASP A 215 -8.87 -2.47 -6.57
C ASP A 215 -8.61 -1.25 -5.69
N GLY A 216 -7.55 -0.50 -5.94
CA GLY A 216 -7.15 0.60 -5.07
C GLY A 216 -5.87 1.28 -5.48
N ASN A 217 -5.35 2.14 -4.59
CA ASN A 217 -4.10 2.85 -4.81
C ASN A 217 -3.30 2.95 -3.50
N ILE A 218 -2.02 3.28 -3.64
CA ILE A 218 -1.14 3.66 -2.52
C ILE A 218 -0.43 4.97 -2.86
N ALA A 219 -0.69 6.01 -2.08
CA ALA A 219 0.03 7.26 -2.10
C ALA A 219 1.22 7.20 -1.13
N LEU A 220 2.39 7.66 -1.59
CA LEU A 220 3.61 7.80 -0.80
C LEU A 220 3.64 9.17 -0.15
N ALA A 221 4.24 9.28 1.03
CA ALA A 221 4.33 10.53 1.79
C ALA A 221 5.72 10.76 2.39
N VAL A 222 6.04 12.04 2.60
CA VAL A 222 7.22 12.50 3.34
C VAL A 222 6.83 12.91 4.77
N PRO A 223 7.80 13.04 5.71
CA PRO A 223 7.51 13.50 7.05
C PRO A 223 6.83 14.87 7.06
N GLU A 224 5.92 15.08 8.01
CA GLU A 224 5.43 16.42 8.32
C GLU A 224 6.61 17.34 8.66
N ALA A 225 6.81 18.38 7.84
CA ALA A 225 7.94 19.30 7.94
C ALA A 225 8.07 19.99 9.31
N GLU A 226 7.00 20.03 10.11
CA GLU A 226 6.96 20.72 11.40
C GLU A 226 7.73 20.01 12.51
N THR A 227 7.93 18.68 12.49
CA THR A 227 8.68 18.01 13.57
C THR A 227 10.15 18.47 13.59
N TYR A 228 10.76 18.63 12.41
CA TYR A 228 12.14 19.09 12.29
C TYR A 228 12.25 20.61 12.44
N GLY A 229 11.31 21.38 11.88
CA GLY A 229 11.26 22.84 12.04
C GLY A 229 11.01 23.30 13.47
N MET A 230 10.10 22.64 14.20
CA MET A 230 9.76 22.95 15.59
C MET A 230 10.82 22.46 16.57
N MET A 231 11.49 21.33 16.31
CA MET A 231 12.65 20.91 17.10
C MET A 231 13.80 21.92 16.95
N LEU A 232 14.08 22.39 15.74
CA LEU A 232 15.13 23.40 15.49
C LEU A 232 14.75 24.77 16.09
N ALA A 233 13.50 25.20 15.96
CA ALA A 233 12.99 26.42 16.59
C ALA A 233 13.02 26.33 18.12
N GLY A 234 12.69 25.17 18.69
CA GLY A 234 12.78 24.88 20.12
C GLY A 234 14.22 24.92 20.64
N LEU A 235 15.17 24.32 19.91
CA LEU A 235 16.60 24.40 20.23
C LEU A 235 17.16 25.82 20.09
N GLY A 236 16.73 26.56 19.06
CA GLY A 236 17.08 27.97 18.88
C GLY A 236 16.59 28.86 20.03
N LEU A 237 15.38 28.63 20.53
CA LEU A 237 14.82 29.32 21.69
C LEU A 237 15.53 28.97 22.99
N VAL A 238 15.87 27.69 23.23
CA VAL A 238 16.64 27.26 24.40
C VAL A 238 18.05 27.86 24.37
N GLY A 239 18.72 27.84 23.21
CA GLY A 239 20.01 28.50 23.01
C GLY A 239 19.97 30.01 23.27
N PHE A 240 18.91 30.69 22.81
CA PHE A 240 18.68 32.11 23.06
C PHE A 240 18.44 32.42 24.56
N MET A 241 17.68 31.59 25.27
CA MET A 241 17.44 31.74 26.72
C MET A 241 18.70 31.51 27.56
N VAL A 242 19.55 30.55 27.18
CA VAL A 242 20.83 30.27 27.86
C VAL A 242 21.85 31.39 27.60
N SER A 243 21.89 31.94 26.39
CA SER A 243 22.70 33.11 26.02
C SER A 243 22.37 34.33 26.91
N ARG A 244 21.08 34.63 27.11
CA ARG A 244 20.64 35.74 27.99
C ARG A 244 21.05 35.56 29.45
N ARG A 245 21.15 34.33 29.95
CA ARG A 245 21.60 34.07 31.34
C ARG A 245 23.10 34.23 31.54
N ARG A 246 23.91 34.13 30.47
CA ARG A 246 25.36 34.32 30.54
C ARG A 246 25.82 35.78 30.37
N GLY A 247 24.97 36.65 29.81
CA GLY A 247 25.26 38.09 29.67
C GLY A 247 24.94 38.95 30.90
N SER A 248 24.67 38.35 32.07
CA SER A 248 24.24 39.03 33.30
C SER A 248 25.15 38.73 34.51
N LEU A 249 26.42 38.38 34.28
CA LEU A 249 27.46 38.28 35.32
C LEU A 249 28.65 39.16 34.96
#